data_AF-A0A2G6EBN2-F1
#
_entry.id   AF-A0A2G6EBN2-F1
#
_cell.length_a   1.000
_cell.length_b   1.000
_cell.length_c   1.000
_cell.angle_alpha   90.00
_cell.angle_beta   90.00
_cell.angle_gamma   90.00
#
_symmetry.space_group_name_H-M   'P 1'
#
loop_
_entity.id
_entity.type
_entity.pdbx_description
1 polymer ?
#
loop_
_entity_poly.entity_id
_entity_poly.type
_entity_poly.pdbx_seq_one_letter_code
_entity_poly.pdbx_strand_id
1 'polypeptide(L)' 'MSLGNSAQAEKLRILTTTGMIADAAVNVGGDLVEVTALMGPGVDPHLYQATAGDVGRMRKADLILYSG' A
#
# COMPACT_ATOMS: atom_id res chain seq x y z
N MET A 1 -32.72 21.70 2.92
CA MET A 1 -32.27 20.41 3.50
C MET A 1 -31.25 19.82 2.56
N SER A 2 -29.95 19.93 2.87
CA SER A 2 -28.87 19.33 2.08
C SER A 2 -28.56 17.96 2.70
N LEU A 3 -28.97 16.89 2.02
CA LEU A 3 -28.66 15.50 2.35
C LEU A 3 -27.62 15.03 1.36
N GLY A 4 -26.45 14.62 1.85
CA GLY A 4 -25.43 14.01 1.00
C GLY A 4 -24.01 14.17 1.54
N ASN A 5 -23.76 13.89 2.82
CA ASN A 5 -22.40 13.53 3.23
C ASN A 5 -22.17 12.12 2.71
N SER A 6 -21.70 11.99 1.47
CA SER A 6 -21.04 10.79 1.00
C SER A 6 -19.79 10.64 1.86
N ALA A 7 -19.90 9.95 2.99
CA ALA A 7 -18.77 9.46 3.74
C ALA A 7 -18.06 8.47 2.82
N GLN A 8 -17.20 8.97 1.93
CA GLN A 8 -16.25 8.17 1.21
C GLN A 8 -15.38 7.57 2.29
N ALA A 9 -15.63 6.29 2.61
CA ALA A 9 -14.86 5.58 3.61
C ALA A 9 -13.37 5.74 3.24
N GLU A 10 -12.59 6.30 4.17
CA GLU A 10 -11.16 6.51 3.93
C GLU A 10 -10.52 5.15 3.64
N LYS A 11 -9.91 5.02 2.46
CA LYS A 11 -9.26 3.78 2.06
C LYS A 11 -8.06 3.53 2.96
N LEU A 12 -7.92 2.30 3.42
CA LEU A 12 -6.76 1.90 4.22
C LEU A 12 -5.51 1.90 3.34
N ARG A 13 -4.50 2.72 3.69
CA ARG A 13 -3.25 2.80 2.92
C ARG A 13 -2.32 1.69 3.37
N ILE A 14 -2.14 0.70 2.50
CA ILE A 14 -1.28 -0.46 2.74
C ILE A 14 -0.01 -0.29 1.92
N LEU A 15 1.13 -0.35 2.59
CA LEU A 15 2.43 -0.40 1.93
C LEU A 15 2.98 -1.82 1.99
N THR A 16 3.44 -2.32 0.85
CA THR A 16 3.97 -3.68 0.73
C THR A 16 5.40 -3.65 0.25
N THR A 17 6.22 -4.60 0.69
CA THR A 17 7.60 -4.68 0.18
C THR A 17 7.62 -5.22 -1.24
N THR A 18 6.92 -6.32 -1.53
CA THR A 18 6.94 -7.02 -2.82
C THR A 18 5.59 -6.96 -3.55
N GLY A 19 5.63 -7.04 -4.88
CA GLY A 19 4.43 -7.09 -5.73
C GLY A 19 3.46 -8.23 -5.40
N MET A 20 3.98 -9.42 -5.05
CA MET A 20 3.13 -10.57 -4.69
C MET A 20 2.21 -10.28 -3.51
N ILE A 21 2.72 -9.57 -2.50
CA ILE A 21 1.93 -9.18 -1.32
C ILE A 21 0.96 -8.05 -1.69
N ALA A 22 1.37 -7.11 -2.54
CA ALA A 22 0.47 -6.08 -3.07
C ALA A 22 -0.73 -6.69 -3.79
N ASP A 23 -0.51 -7.65 -4.67
CA ASP A 23 -1.59 -8.32 -5.40
C ASP A 23 -2.56 -9.03 -4.45
N ALA A 24 -2.05 -9.71 -3.43
CA ALA A 24 -2.88 -10.33 -2.39
C ALA A 24 -3.69 -9.27 -1.62
N ALA A 25 -3.06 -8.16 -1.23
CA ALA A 25 -3.73 -7.08 -0.49
C ALA A 25 -4.84 -6.41 -1.31
N VAL A 26 -4.63 -6.18 -2.61
CA VAL A 26 -5.66 -5.64 -3.52
C VAL A 26 -6.81 -6.64 -3.66
N ASN A 27 -6.53 -7.93 -3.85
CA ASN A 27 -7.57 -8.95 -4.00
C ASN A 27 -8.42 -9.13 -2.73
N VAL A 28 -7.82 -9.02 -1.55
CA VAL A 28 -8.53 -9.15 -0.26
C VAL A 28 -9.27 -7.86 0.11
N GLY A 29 -8.63 -6.71 -0.08
CA GLY A 29 -9.16 -5.41 0.36
C GLY A 29 -10.11 -4.73 -0.64
N GLY A 30 -10.03 -5.08 -1.92
CA GLY A 30 -10.86 -4.49 -2.97
C GLY A 30 -10.83 -2.96 -2.96
N ASP A 31 -12.01 -2.34 -3.07
CA ASP A 31 -12.15 -0.88 -3.12
C ASP A 31 -11.88 -0.16 -1.80
N LEU A 32 -11.73 -0.90 -0.69
CA LEU A 32 -11.51 -0.35 0.65
C LEU A 32 -10.02 -0.07 0.94
N VAL A 33 -9.11 -0.50 0.08
CA VAL A 33 -7.67 -0.36 0.29
C VAL A 33 -7.02 0.44 -0.83
N GLU A 34 -5.96 1.15 -0.46
CA GLU A 34 -5.02 1.76 -1.39
C GLU A 34 -3.65 1.11 -1.15
N VAL A 35 -3.18 0.32 -2.11
CA VAL A 35 -1.97 -0.50 -1.95
C VAL A 35 -0.81 0.09 -2.74
N THR A 36 0.31 0.32 -2.08
CA THR A 36 1.58 0.74 -2.70
C THR A 36 2.65 -0.33 -2.50
N ALA A 37 3.25 -0.83 -3.58
CA ALA A 37 4.43 -1.71 -3.51
C ALA A 37 5.73 -0.91 -3.62
N LEU A 38 6.68 -1.19 -2.73
CA LEU A 38 8.03 -0.62 -2.78
C LEU A 38 8.83 -1.19 -3.96
N MET A 39 8.78 -2.51 -4.12
CA MET A 39 9.44 -3.23 -5.20
C MET A 39 8.44 -3.48 -6.31
N GLY A 40 8.59 -2.73 -7.41
CA GLY A 40 7.82 -2.94 -8.63
C GLY A 40 8.20 -4.23 -9.36
N PRO A 41 7.52 -4.55 -10.47
CA PRO A 41 7.80 -5.73 -11.28
C PRO A 41 9.28 -5.79 -11.69
N GLY A 42 9.95 -6.92 -11.41
CA GLY A 42 11.35 -7.14 -11.78
C GLY A 42 12.40 -6.56 -10.84
N VAL A 43 12.00 -5.99 -9.70
CA VAL A 43 12.94 -5.52 -8.66
C VAL A 43 13.31 -6.69 -7.72
N ASP A 44 14.62 -6.94 -7.57
CA ASP A 44 15.16 -7.98 -6.68
C ASP A 44 15.16 -7.52 -5.22
N PRO A 45 14.49 -8.23 -4.30
CA PRO A 45 14.46 -7.90 -2.87
C PRO A 45 15.81 -7.90 -2.17
N HIS A 46 16.75 -8.73 -2.63
CA HIS A 46 18.08 -8.83 -2.03
C HIS A 46 18.97 -7.64 -2.39
N LEU A 47 18.63 -6.91 -3.44
CA LEU A 47 19.38 -5.73 -3.91
C LEU A 47 18.61 -4.42 -3.69
N TYR A 48 17.38 -4.49 -3.16
CA TYR A 48 16.56 -3.31 -2.95
C TYR A 48 17.09 -2.45 -1.80
N GLN A 49 17.28 -1.16 -2.08
CA GLN A 49 17.65 -0.17 -1.08
C GLN A 49 16.56 0.88 -0.96
N ALA A 50 15.99 1.01 0.24
CA ALA A 50 14.96 2.00 0.53
C ALA A 50 15.51 3.43 0.36
N THR A 51 14.79 4.24 -0.40
CA THR A 51 15.08 5.67 -0.59
C THR A 51 14.41 6.51 0.52
N ALA A 52 14.80 7.79 0.63
CA ALA A 52 14.10 8.73 1.51
C ALA A 52 12.59 8.85 1.17
N GLY A 53 12.23 8.70 -0.11
CA GLY A 53 10.85 8.67 -0.55
C GLY A 53 10.09 7.45 -0.02
N ASP A 54 10.74 6.28 0.05
CA ASP A 54 10.16 5.06 0.60
C ASP A 54 9.89 5.19 2.09
N VAL A 55 10.83 5.76 2.85
CA VAL A 55 10.63 6.05 4.28
C VAL A 55 9.45 7.01 4.47
N GLY A 56 9.33 8.01 3.61
CA GLY A 56 8.19 8.92 3.61
C GLY A 56 6.85 8.22 3.36
N ARG A 57 6.82 7.22 2.46
CA ARG A 57 5.64 6.39 2.20
C ARG A 57 5.33 5.46 3.38
N MET A 58 6.33 4.81 3.95
CA MET A 58 6.16 3.95 5.15
C MET A 58 5.54 4.71 6.31
N ARG A 59 5.95 5.96 6.54
CA ARG A 59 5.41 6.80 7.60
C ARG A 59 3.95 7.23 7.39
N LYS A 60 3.46 7.20 6.15
CA LYS A 60 2.08 7.58 5.78
C LYS A 60 1.16 6.36 5.64
N ALA A 61 1.73 5.16 5.62
CA ALA A 61 0.98 3.93 5.52
C ALA A 61 0.30 3.64 6.86
N ASP A 62 -0.96 3.23 6.79
CA ASP A 62 -1.73 2.79 7.94
C ASP A 62 -1.36 1.33 8.31
N LEU A 63 -0.86 0.56 7.32
CA LEU A 63 -0.37 -0.81 7.48
C LEU A 63 0.83 -1.08 6.56
N ILE A 64 1.83 -1.80 7.07
CA ILE A 64 2.98 -2.27 6.28
C ILE A 64 2.99 -3.80 6.26
N LEU A 65 3.04 -4.39 5.07
CA LEU A 65 3.16 -5.84 4.86
C LEU A 65 4.51 -6.16 4.22
N TYR A 66 5.23 -7.14 4.76
CA TYR A 66 6.52 -7.57 4.22
C TYR A 66 6.61 -9.09 4.19
N SER A 67 7.35 -9.61 3.22
CA SER A 67 7.80 -11.01 3.19
C SER A 67 9.16 -11.04 3.88
N GLY A 68 9.26 -11.83 4.95
CA GLY A 68 10.41 -11.86 5.88
C GLY A 68 11.76 -12.10 5.22
#